data_AF-A0A2E0SAE1-F1
#
_entry.id   AF-A0A2E0SAE1-F1
#
_cell.length_a   1.000
_cell.length_b   1.000
_cell.length_c   1.000
_cell.angle_alpha   90.00
_cell.angle_beta   90.00
_cell.angle_gamma   90.00
#
_symmetry.space_group_name_H-M   'P 1'
#
loop_
_entity.id
_entity.type
_entity.pdbx_description
1 polymer ?
#
loop_
_entity_poly.entity_id
_entity_poly.type
_entity_poly.pdbx_seq_one_letter_code
_entity_poly.pdbx_strand_id
1 'polypeptide(L)'
;MATQSPFAAFLGSAVPYAGFAAQLGLGLLTQDAANTEARRKRDAAMRQQNIAYHQKRRGAEQYNQRQAQLKIIRDRVADQQIGFNAEAAANANAAEQARYAESILKSGFATAANQRQLIKLMGANAAANEGNRGRSFERASMLETLGNYGRMQAERTEQLIAERGQYERNLTKIQQQWKGANLQALAQKMIPAGRMDMPIKPSSIPFENPNTNALQIGNLALGALGTGFSLTATGDKFFGIPKNS
;
A
#
# COMPACT_ATOMS: atom_id res chain seq x y z
N MET A 1 -9.25 -81.73 -96.98
CA MET A 1 -10.66 -81.44 -96.61
C MET A 1 -10.63 -80.75 -95.26
N ALA A 2 -11.27 -79.59 -95.19
CA ALA A 2 -11.33 -78.70 -94.03
C ALA A 2 -12.63 -78.92 -93.25
N THR A 3 -12.56 -78.77 -91.92
CA THR A 3 -13.68 -78.51 -91.00
C THR A 3 -13.06 -77.95 -89.71
N GLN A 4 -13.12 -76.63 -89.50
CA GLN A 4 -14.12 -75.89 -88.71
C GLN A 4 -13.94 -75.99 -87.17
N SER A 5 -13.66 -74.81 -86.60
CA SER A 5 -13.48 -74.41 -85.19
C SER A 5 -14.76 -74.53 -84.35
N PRO A 6 -14.72 -74.35 -83.00
CA PRO A 6 -14.80 -72.99 -82.47
C PRO A 6 -13.99 -72.66 -81.19
N PHE A 7 -13.77 -71.35 -81.07
CA PHE A 7 -13.37 -70.55 -79.91
C PHE A 7 -14.14 -70.86 -78.61
N ALA A 8 -13.43 -70.83 -77.47
CA ALA A 8 -13.64 -69.86 -76.39
C ALA A 8 -12.97 -70.32 -75.08
N ALA A 9 -11.91 -69.65 -74.64
CA ALA A 9 -11.54 -69.61 -73.23
C ALA A 9 -10.84 -68.29 -72.90
N PHE A 10 -11.64 -67.47 -72.24
CA PHE A 10 -11.38 -66.22 -71.54
C PHE A 10 -10.09 -66.26 -70.69
N LEU A 11 -9.11 -65.40 -70.97
CA LEU A 11 -8.00 -65.10 -70.07
C LEU A 11 -7.81 -63.59 -70.00
N GLY A 12 -7.97 -63.10 -68.77
CA GLY A 12 -8.28 -61.73 -68.45
C GLY A 12 -7.12 -60.75 -68.61
N SER A 13 -7.53 -59.49 -68.76
CA SER A 13 -6.74 -58.29 -68.58
C SER A 13 -6.02 -58.28 -67.22
N ALA A 14 -4.70 -58.33 -67.23
CA ALA A 14 -3.86 -58.02 -66.07
C ALA A 14 -3.12 -56.71 -66.33
N VAL A 15 -3.70 -55.60 -65.84
CA VAL A 15 -3.07 -54.28 -65.68
C VAL A 15 -3.68 -53.70 -64.37
N PRO A 16 -2.98 -52.92 -63.53
CA PRO A 16 -1.66 -53.07 -62.93
C PRO A 16 -1.77 -53.05 -61.37
N TYR A 17 -1.38 -54.12 -60.67
CA TYR A 17 -1.43 -54.17 -59.18
C TYR A 17 -0.18 -53.61 -58.48
N ALA A 18 0.61 -52.76 -59.15
CA ALA A 18 1.88 -52.24 -58.61
C ALA A 18 1.75 -50.89 -57.87
N GLY A 19 0.57 -50.25 -57.88
CA GLY A 19 0.37 -48.92 -57.26
C GLY A 19 -0.10 -48.94 -55.79
N PHE A 20 -0.72 -50.03 -55.32
CA PHE A 20 -1.39 -50.02 -54.01
C PHE A 20 -0.45 -50.39 -52.84
N ALA A 21 0.56 -51.24 -53.07
CA ALA A 21 1.49 -51.67 -52.03
C ALA A 21 2.55 -50.61 -51.68
N ALA A 22 3.02 -49.83 -52.67
CA ALA A 22 4.00 -48.78 -52.44
C ALA A 22 3.41 -47.57 -51.66
N GLN A 23 2.12 -47.30 -51.82
CA GLN A 23 1.43 -46.21 -51.11
C GLN A 23 1.05 -46.57 -49.66
N LEU A 24 0.88 -47.87 -49.34
CA LEU A 24 0.64 -48.35 -47.98
C LEU A 24 1.91 -48.48 -47.14
N GLY A 25 3.04 -48.91 -47.72
CA GLY A 25 4.31 -49.04 -47.01
C GLY A 25 4.96 -47.70 -46.64
N LEU A 26 4.89 -46.71 -47.53
CA LEU A 26 5.34 -45.34 -47.24
C LEU A 26 4.42 -44.60 -46.26
N GLY A 27 3.11 -44.92 -46.24
CA GLY A 27 2.15 -44.35 -45.27
C GLY A 27 2.41 -44.78 -43.82
N LEU A 28 2.84 -46.04 -43.60
CA LEU A 28 3.12 -46.57 -42.26
C LEU A 28 4.44 -46.02 -41.67
N LEU A 29 5.50 -45.94 -42.50
CA LEU A 29 6.79 -45.37 -42.11
C LEU A 29 6.74 -43.85 -41.92
N THR A 30 5.91 -43.14 -42.69
CA THR A 30 5.68 -41.70 -42.49
C THR A 30 4.75 -41.41 -41.31
N GLN A 31 3.81 -42.30 -40.97
CA GLN A 31 3.01 -42.20 -39.75
C GLN A 31 3.86 -42.37 -38.49
N ASP A 32 4.82 -43.29 -38.44
CA ASP A 32 5.70 -43.44 -37.27
C ASP A 32 6.69 -42.27 -37.13
N ALA A 33 7.21 -41.74 -38.23
CA ALA A 33 8.02 -40.52 -38.24
C ALA A 33 7.20 -39.27 -37.81
N ALA A 34 5.97 -39.11 -38.32
CA ALA A 34 5.08 -38.01 -37.95
C ALA A 34 4.60 -38.12 -36.50
N ASN A 35 4.32 -39.34 -36.00
CA ASN A 35 3.93 -39.59 -34.61
C ASN A 35 5.09 -39.35 -33.64
N THR A 36 6.32 -39.66 -34.03
CA THR A 36 7.51 -39.37 -33.21
C THR A 36 7.86 -37.88 -33.22
N GLU A 37 7.74 -37.17 -34.34
CA GLU A 37 7.87 -35.71 -34.37
C GLU A 37 6.78 -34.98 -33.57
N ALA A 38 5.52 -35.44 -33.64
CA ALA A 38 4.42 -34.90 -32.85
C ALA A 38 4.62 -35.11 -31.33
N ARG A 39 5.22 -36.24 -30.92
CA ARG A 39 5.63 -36.46 -29.52
C ARG A 39 6.74 -35.49 -29.11
N ARG A 40 7.79 -35.32 -29.92
CA ARG A 40 8.89 -34.37 -29.63
C ARG A 40 8.40 -32.92 -29.54
N LYS A 41 7.49 -32.50 -30.43
CA LYS A 41 6.88 -31.16 -30.41
C LYS A 41 6.02 -30.95 -29.16
N ARG A 42 5.25 -31.96 -28.73
CA ARG A 42 4.49 -31.92 -27.47
C ARG A 42 5.40 -31.86 -26.25
N ASP A 43 6.44 -32.67 -26.20
CA ASP A 43 7.41 -32.66 -25.11
C ASP A 43 8.16 -31.33 -25.02
N ALA A 44 8.55 -30.75 -26.16
CA ALA A 44 9.16 -29.43 -26.23
C ALA A 44 8.20 -28.33 -25.75
N ALA A 45 6.93 -28.35 -26.18
CA ALA A 45 5.90 -27.40 -25.73
C ALA A 45 5.62 -27.53 -24.22
N MET A 46 5.54 -28.75 -23.69
CA MET A 46 5.38 -29.00 -22.24
C MET A 46 6.58 -28.50 -21.44
N ARG A 47 7.81 -28.72 -21.92
CA ARG A 47 9.02 -28.17 -21.29
C ARG A 47 9.02 -26.64 -21.31
N GLN A 48 8.65 -26.02 -22.42
CA GLN A 48 8.58 -24.56 -22.53
C GLN A 48 7.51 -23.96 -21.61
N GLN A 49 6.33 -24.58 -21.52
CA GLN A 49 5.28 -24.18 -20.57
C GLN A 49 5.73 -24.33 -19.12
N ASN A 50 6.42 -25.43 -18.78
CA ASN A 50 6.96 -25.63 -17.44
C ASN A 50 8.02 -24.57 -17.09
N ILE A 51 8.92 -24.23 -18.02
CA ILE A 51 9.92 -23.18 -17.82
C ILE A 51 9.24 -21.83 -17.58
N ALA A 52 8.26 -21.46 -18.42
CA ALA A 52 7.51 -20.21 -18.28
C ALA A 52 6.73 -20.16 -16.95
N TYR A 53 6.13 -21.28 -16.54
CA TYR A 53 5.45 -21.38 -15.25
C TYR A 53 6.42 -21.21 -14.07
N HIS A 54 7.58 -21.87 -14.10
CA HIS A 54 8.59 -21.72 -13.05
C HIS A 54 9.17 -20.30 -12.98
N GLN A 55 9.30 -19.60 -14.11
CA GLN A 55 9.73 -18.20 -14.13
C GLN A 55 8.65 -17.29 -13.51
N LYS A 56 7.38 -17.45 -13.91
CA LYS A 56 6.25 -16.72 -13.32
C LYS A 56 6.11 -16.99 -11.82
N ARG A 57 6.30 -18.25 -11.41
CA ARG A 57 6.23 -18.64 -10.00
C ARG A 57 7.30 -17.98 -9.15
N ARG A 58 8.55 -17.97 -9.62
CA ARG A 58 9.63 -17.26 -8.94
C ARG A 58 9.39 -15.75 -8.85
N GLY A 59 8.85 -15.13 -9.91
CA GLY A 59 8.46 -13.72 -9.90
C GLY A 59 7.38 -13.41 -8.86
N ALA A 60 6.32 -14.22 -8.83
CA ALA A 60 5.22 -14.08 -7.87
C ALA A 60 5.69 -14.32 -6.41
N GLU A 61 6.52 -15.34 -6.17
CA GLU A 61 7.12 -15.61 -4.86
C GLU A 61 7.94 -14.41 -4.35
N GLN A 62 8.79 -13.82 -5.19
CA GLN A 62 9.57 -12.63 -4.82
C GLN A 62 8.68 -11.41 -4.54
N TYR A 63 7.65 -11.19 -5.36
CA TYR A 63 6.69 -10.12 -5.14
C TYR A 63 5.96 -10.28 -3.79
N ASN A 64 5.47 -11.50 -3.50
CA ASN A 64 4.78 -11.81 -2.25
C ASN A 64 5.70 -11.64 -1.03
N GLN A 65 6.98 -12.05 -1.13
CA GLN A 65 7.97 -11.82 -0.07
C GLN A 65 8.19 -10.32 0.19
N ARG A 66 8.30 -9.49 -0.86
CA ARG A 66 8.42 -8.03 -0.69
C ARG A 66 7.18 -7.43 -0.05
N GLN A 67 5.98 -7.84 -0.48
CA GLN A 67 4.73 -7.35 0.13
C GLN A 67 4.62 -7.74 1.60
N ALA A 68 5.05 -8.95 1.98
CA ALA A 68 5.10 -9.38 3.37
C ALA A 68 6.08 -8.54 4.21
N GLN A 69 7.28 -8.27 3.69
CA GLN A 69 8.25 -7.39 4.37
C GLN A 69 7.73 -5.97 4.55
N LEU A 70 7.10 -5.41 3.50
CA LEU A 70 6.51 -4.07 3.57
C LEU A 70 5.39 -3.99 4.61
N LYS A 71 4.63 -5.07 4.82
CA LYS A 71 3.63 -5.15 5.88
C LYS A 71 4.29 -5.09 7.27
N ILE A 72 5.32 -5.90 7.51
CA ILE A 72 6.05 -5.91 8.79
C ILE A 72 6.64 -4.53 9.11
N ILE A 73 7.23 -3.87 8.11
CA ILE A 73 7.78 -2.52 8.27
C ILE A 73 6.66 -1.53 8.62
N ARG A 74 5.53 -1.57 7.91
CA ARG A 74 4.37 -0.72 8.21
C ARG A 74 3.85 -0.92 9.63
N ASP A 75 3.68 -2.17 10.05
CA ASP A 75 3.21 -2.49 11.40
C ASP A 75 4.17 -1.92 12.45
N ARG A 76 5.49 -2.09 12.25
CA ARG A 76 6.52 -1.53 13.14
C ARG A 76 6.49 -0.01 13.19
N VAL A 77 6.36 0.65 12.04
CA VAL A 77 6.30 2.13 11.98
C VAL A 77 5.04 2.64 12.68
N ALA A 78 3.90 1.99 12.49
CA ALA A 78 2.65 2.34 13.17
C ALA A 78 2.79 2.20 14.70
N ASP A 79 3.36 1.08 15.18
CA ASP A 79 3.57 0.86 16.61
C ASP A 79 4.56 1.88 17.21
N GLN A 80 5.64 2.22 16.49
CA GLN A 80 6.56 3.29 16.88
C GLN A 80 5.87 4.65 16.95
N GLN A 81 5.01 4.95 15.98
CA GLN A 81 4.27 6.22 15.90
C GLN A 81 3.31 6.37 17.09
N ILE A 82 2.65 5.29 17.51
CA ILE A 82 1.84 5.29 18.75
C ILE A 82 2.70 5.61 19.98
N GLY A 83 3.90 5.03 20.07
CA GLY A 83 4.86 5.34 21.13
C GLY A 83 5.25 6.82 21.17
N PHE A 84 5.65 7.38 20.03
CA PHE A 84 5.99 8.80 19.92
C PHE A 84 4.81 9.72 20.23
N ASN A 85 3.59 9.36 19.82
CA ASN A 85 2.39 10.13 20.15
C ASN A 85 2.16 10.17 21.68
N ALA A 86 2.35 9.05 22.37
CA ALA A 86 2.20 8.98 23.82
C ALA A 86 3.25 9.84 24.55
N GLU A 87 4.51 9.77 24.12
CA GLU A 87 5.59 10.60 24.67
C GLU A 87 5.34 12.10 24.40
N ALA A 88 4.95 12.45 23.17
CA ALA A 88 4.61 13.82 22.80
C ALA A 88 3.45 14.37 23.63
N ALA A 89 2.41 13.56 23.88
CA ALA A 89 1.28 13.95 24.72
C ALA A 89 1.70 14.13 26.19
N ALA A 90 2.55 13.26 26.72
CA ALA A 90 3.09 13.39 28.08
C ALA A 90 3.92 14.67 28.24
N ASN A 91 4.83 14.93 27.29
CA ASN A 91 5.65 16.13 27.27
C ASN A 91 4.80 17.41 27.13
N ALA A 92 3.78 17.40 26.26
CA ALA A 92 2.85 18.52 26.11
C ALA A 92 2.06 18.78 27.40
N ASN A 93 1.57 17.74 28.08
CA ASN A 93 0.88 17.88 29.36
C ASN A 93 1.80 18.45 30.44
N ALA A 94 3.05 17.97 30.53
CA ALA A 94 4.03 18.48 31.47
C ALA A 94 4.37 19.96 31.20
N ALA A 95 4.51 20.34 29.93
CA ALA A 95 4.75 21.72 29.52
C ALA A 95 3.57 22.64 29.88
N GLU A 96 2.33 22.21 29.66
CA GLU A 96 1.15 23.00 30.04
C GLU A 96 1.02 23.11 31.57
N GLN A 97 1.35 22.07 32.32
CA GLN A 97 1.40 22.13 33.80
C GLN A 97 2.44 23.15 34.28
N ALA A 98 3.66 23.10 33.71
CA ALA A 98 4.73 24.03 34.05
C ALA A 98 4.32 25.48 33.73
N ARG A 99 3.70 25.70 32.56
CA ARG A 99 3.18 27.02 32.16
C ARG A 99 2.12 27.54 33.12
N TYR A 100 1.17 26.70 33.52
CA TYR A 100 0.13 27.09 34.48
C TYR A 100 0.72 27.40 35.85
N ALA A 101 1.67 26.59 36.33
CA ALA A 101 2.39 26.85 37.57
C ALA A 101 3.19 28.16 37.53
N GLU A 102 3.85 28.46 36.41
CA GLU A 102 4.54 29.73 36.20
C GLU A 102 3.58 30.92 36.28
N SER A 103 2.36 30.78 35.74
CA SER A 103 1.35 31.84 35.79
C SER A 103 0.85 32.10 37.22
N ILE A 104 0.60 31.05 37.99
CA ILE A 104 0.27 31.16 39.41
C ILE A 104 1.39 31.87 40.17
N LEU A 105 2.65 31.48 39.94
CA LEU A 105 3.82 32.11 40.56
C LEU A 105 3.92 33.60 40.22
N LYS A 106 3.76 33.97 38.94
CA LYS A 106 3.74 35.37 38.50
C LYS A 106 2.64 36.18 39.19
N SER A 107 1.45 35.60 39.33
CA SER A 107 0.33 36.23 40.05
C SER A 107 0.65 36.41 41.55
N GLY A 108 1.32 35.45 42.17
CA GLY A 108 1.81 35.55 43.55
C GLY A 108 2.79 36.72 43.73
N PHE A 109 3.79 36.85 42.85
CA PHE A 109 4.74 37.97 42.89
C PHE A 109 4.05 39.32 42.66
N ALA A 110 3.12 39.39 41.71
CA ALA A 110 2.34 40.59 41.47
C ALA A 110 1.53 40.99 42.72
N THR A 111 0.98 40.03 43.46
CA THR A 111 0.19 40.29 44.68
C THR A 111 1.06 40.88 45.79
N ALA A 112 2.24 40.31 46.03
CA ALA A 112 3.19 40.86 46.99
C ALA A 112 3.66 42.27 46.59
N ALA A 113 3.90 42.53 45.31
CA ALA A 113 4.28 43.86 44.81
C ALA A 113 3.16 44.89 45.03
N ASN A 114 1.91 44.53 44.69
CA ASN A 114 0.75 45.38 44.93
C ASN A 114 0.53 45.70 46.40
N GLN A 115 0.68 44.71 47.27
CA GLN A 115 0.52 44.92 48.70
C GLN A 115 1.58 45.90 49.24
N ARG A 116 2.83 45.78 48.78
CA ARG A 116 3.89 46.76 49.12
C ARG A 116 3.55 48.15 48.59
N GLN A 117 3.00 48.25 47.38
CA GLN A 117 2.58 49.53 46.82
C GLN A 117 1.43 50.14 47.62
N LEU A 118 0.44 49.34 48.04
CA LEU A 118 -0.64 49.77 48.93
C LEU A 118 -0.08 50.32 50.25
N ILE A 119 0.82 49.60 50.90
CA ILE A 119 1.45 50.05 52.15
C ILE A 119 2.24 51.35 51.93
N LYS A 120 2.99 51.47 50.83
CA LYS A 120 3.71 52.69 50.47
C LYS A 120 2.76 53.87 50.24
N LEU A 121 1.65 53.67 49.54
CA LEU A 121 0.65 54.71 49.29
C LEU A 121 -0.08 55.13 50.57
N MET A 122 -0.41 54.18 51.44
CA MET A 122 -0.97 54.47 52.76
C MET A 122 0.01 55.28 53.63
N GLY A 123 1.29 54.88 53.66
CA GLY A 123 2.33 55.63 54.37
C GLY A 123 2.59 57.02 53.79
N ALA A 124 2.57 57.15 52.45
CA ALA A 124 2.72 58.43 51.77
C ALA A 124 1.52 59.37 52.04
N ASN A 125 0.29 58.85 52.06
CA ASN A 125 -0.91 59.62 52.42
C ASN A 125 -0.86 60.07 53.89
N ALA A 126 -0.40 59.21 54.80
CA ALA A 126 -0.22 59.56 56.21
C ALA A 126 0.84 60.67 56.38
N ALA A 127 2.00 60.56 55.73
CA ALA A 127 3.05 61.58 55.78
C ALA A 127 2.64 62.90 55.09
N ALA A 128 1.88 62.83 53.99
CA ALA A 128 1.38 64.01 53.29
C ALA A 128 0.29 64.79 54.06
N ASN A 129 -0.27 64.21 55.13
CA ASN A 129 -1.25 64.87 56.01
C ASN A 129 -0.61 65.67 57.15
N GLU A 130 0.72 65.65 57.31
CA GLU A 130 1.42 66.50 58.30
C GLU A 130 1.29 68.00 57.97
N GLY A 131 0.85 68.37 56.77
CA GLY A 131 0.54 69.73 56.35
C GLY A 131 -0.96 70.06 56.31
N ASN A 132 -1.61 70.16 57.47
CA ASN A 132 -2.91 70.84 57.67
C ASN A 132 -4.08 70.46 56.72
N ARG A 133 -4.10 69.24 56.17
CA ARG A 133 -5.22 68.72 55.36
C ARG A 133 -6.27 68.10 56.26
N GLY A 134 -7.55 68.41 56.03
CA GLY A 134 -8.66 67.93 56.87
C GLY A 134 -8.89 66.42 56.81
N ARG A 135 -9.39 65.82 57.90
CA ARG A 135 -9.69 64.36 58.06
C ARG A 135 -10.60 63.75 56.98
N SER A 136 -11.31 64.58 56.21
CA SER A 136 -12.16 64.16 55.09
C SER A 136 -11.33 63.84 53.83
N PHE A 137 -10.27 64.60 53.56
CA PHE A 137 -9.36 64.35 52.44
C PHE A 137 -8.55 63.07 52.65
N GLU A 138 -8.11 62.83 53.89
CA GLU A 138 -7.45 61.59 54.30
C GLU A 138 -8.32 60.35 54.03
N ARG A 139 -9.57 60.38 54.51
CA ARG A 139 -10.52 59.28 54.25
C ARG A 139 -10.80 59.08 52.77
N ALA A 140 -10.94 60.15 51.99
CA ALA A 140 -11.17 60.05 50.55
C ALA A 140 -9.99 59.40 49.82
N SER A 141 -8.75 59.84 50.09
CA SER A 141 -7.53 59.27 49.48
C SER A 141 -7.32 57.80 49.87
N MET A 142 -7.61 57.45 51.13
CA MET A 142 -7.52 56.07 51.61
C MET A 142 -8.58 55.18 50.95
N LEU A 143 -9.82 55.64 50.85
CA LEU A 143 -10.91 54.93 50.17
C LEU A 143 -10.60 54.70 48.69
N GLU A 144 -10.04 55.70 48.01
CA GLU A 144 -9.61 55.56 46.61
C GLU A 144 -8.52 54.51 46.45
N THR A 145 -7.50 54.54 47.31
CA THR A 145 -6.38 53.60 47.26
C THR A 145 -6.84 52.16 47.53
N LEU A 146 -7.71 51.96 48.52
CA LEU A 146 -8.31 50.66 48.82
C LEU A 146 -9.25 50.17 47.71
N GLY A 147 -10.06 51.07 47.14
CA GLY A 147 -10.94 50.74 46.01
C GLY A 147 -10.16 50.33 44.77
N ASN A 148 -9.04 51.00 44.47
CA ASN A 148 -8.13 50.63 43.39
C ASN A 148 -7.47 49.28 43.65
N TYR A 149 -7.00 49.02 44.86
CA TYR A 149 -6.45 47.71 45.24
C TYR A 149 -7.49 46.59 45.10
N GLY A 150 -8.73 46.82 45.55
CA GLY A 150 -9.83 45.86 45.41
C GLY A 150 -10.15 45.53 43.95
N ARG A 151 -10.18 46.54 43.07
CA ARG A 151 -10.34 46.34 41.61
C ARG A 151 -9.20 45.51 41.03
N MET A 152 -7.95 45.84 41.35
CA MET A 152 -6.79 45.08 40.88
C MET A 152 -6.80 43.63 41.40
N GLN A 153 -7.29 43.40 42.62
CA GLN A 153 -7.44 42.06 43.16
C GLN A 153 -8.52 41.26 42.42
N ALA A 154 -9.67 41.88 42.15
CA ALA A 154 -10.76 41.27 41.38
C ALA A 154 -10.30 40.90 39.95
N GLU A 155 -9.69 41.84 39.23
CA GLU A 155 -9.15 41.61 37.88
C GLU A 155 -8.17 40.43 37.85
N ARG A 156 -7.31 40.28 38.87
CA ARG A 156 -6.39 39.13 38.96
C ARG A 156 -7.09 37.82 39.22
N THR A 157 -8.11 37.81 40.08
CA THR A 157 -8.88 36.59 40.32
C THR A 157 -9.58 36.14 39.05
N GLU A 158 -10.13 37.08 38.27
CA GLU A 158 -10.72 36.78 36.96
C GLU A 158 -9.67 36.27 35.96
N GLN A 159 -8.48 36.87 35.92
CA GLN A 159 -7.36 36.40 35.09
C GLN A 159 -6.95 34.97 35.45
N LEU A 160 -6.79 34.65 36.73
CA LEU A 160 -6.44 33.29 37.18
C LEU A 160 -7.52 32.26 36.84
N ILE A 161 -8.80 32.62 36.97
CA ILE A 161 -9.92 31.76 36.58
C ILE A 161 -9.91 31.54 35.06
N ALA A 162 -9.69 32.58 34.27
CA ALA A 162 -9.60 32.49 32.82
C ALA A 162 -8.42 31.62 32.37
N GLU A 163 -7.26 31.77 33.00
CA GLU A 163 -6.06 30.96 32.75
C GLU A 163 -6.27 29.49 33.10
N ARG A 164 -6.93 29.20 34.23
CA ARG A 164 -7.33 27.83 34.57
C ARG A 164 -8.25 27.23 33.51
N GLY A 165 -9.28 27.97 33.09
CA GLY A 165 -10.17 27.52 32.00
C GLY A 165 -9.43 27.31 30.68
N GLN A 166 -8.41 28.12 30.39
CA GLN A 166 -7.55 27.92 29.22
C GLN A 166 -6.69 26.67 29.35
N TYR A 167 -6.09 26.42 30.52
CA TYR A 167 -5.31 25.21 30.81
C TYR A 167 -6.15 23.94 30.62
N GLU A 168 -7.36 23.88 31.17
CA GLU A 168 -8.26 22.73 31.02
C GLU A 168 -8.66 22.48 29.56
N ARG A 169 -8.91 23.56 28.79
CA ARG A 169 -9.16 23.46 27.34
C ARG A 169 -7.93 22.96 26.57
N ASN A 170 -6.73 23.41 26.95
CA ASN A 170 -5.49 22.97 26.31
C ASN A 170 -5.22 21.48 26.58
N LEU A 171 -5.40 21.01 27.82
CA LEU A 171 -5.30 19.58 28.15
C LEU A 171 -6.28 18.73 27.32
N THR A 172 -7.52 19.20 27.19
CA THR A 172 -8.54 18.50 26.40
C THR A 172 -8.13 18.41 24.93
N LYS A 173 -7.56 19.49 24.36
CA LYS A 173 -7.03 19.50 23.00
C LYS A 173 -5.85 18.52 22.84
N ILE A 174 -4.92 18.48 23.79
CA ILE A 174 -3.80 17.51 23.78
C ILE A 174 -4.34 16.08 23.76
N GLN A 175 -5.34 15.77 24.58
CA GLN A 175 -5.97 14.45 24.59
C GLN A 175 -6.66 14.10 23.26
N GLN A 176 -7.38 15.05 22.67
CA GLN A 176 -8.02 14.85 21.36
C GLN A 176 -6.99 14.65 20.25
N GLN A 177 -5.91 15.42 20.24
CA GLN A 177 -4.81 15.28 19.29
C GLN A 177 -4.11 13.93 19.43
N TRP A 178 -3.81 13.51 20.66
CA TRP A 178 -3.23 12.19 20.93
C TRP A 178 -4.12 11.06 20.43
N LYS A 179 -5.42 11.11 20.74
CA LYS A 179 -6.39 10.10 20.26
C LYS A 179 -6.48 10.09 18.73
N GLY A 180 -6.55 11.26 18.10
CA GLY A 180 -6.60 11.39 16.64
C GLY A 180 -5.34 10.85 15.96
N ALA A 181 -4.17 11.17 16.50
CA ALA A 181 -2.88 10.68 15.99
C ALA A 181 -2.75 9.16 16.13
N ASN A 182 -3.23 8.58 17.24
CA ASN A 182 -3.25 7.12 17.42
C ASN A 182 -4.21 6.43 16.46
N LEU A 183 -5.40 7.00 16.23
CA LEU A 183 -6.34 6.47 15.24
C LEU A 183 -5.73 6.51 13.83
N GLN A 184 -4.98 7.56 13.49
CA GLN A 184 -4.28 7.66 12.22
C GLN A 184 -3.18 6.60 12.08
N ALA A 185 -2.38 6.37 13.13
CA ALA A 185 -1.36 5.32 13.14
C ALA A 185 -1.99 3.92 13.02
N LEU A 186 -3.09 3.66 13.73
CA LEU A 186 -3.83 2.41 13.61
C LEU A 186 -4.45 2.23 12.21
N ALA A 187 -4.95 3.30 11.60
CA ALA A 187 -5.49 3.25 10.24
C ALA A 187 -4.42 2.81 9.22
N GLN A 188 -3.16 3.25 9.40
CA GLN A 188 -2.05 2.79 8.54
C GLN A 188 -1.78 1.28 8.66
N LYS A 189 -2.00 0.70 9.85
CA LYS A 189 -1.90 -0.74 10.12
C LYS A 189 -3.01 -1.54 9.43
N MET A 190 -4.20 -0.94 9.29
CA MET A 190 -5.37 -1.60 8.71
C MET A 190 -5.37 -1.65 7.17
N ILE A 191 -4.45 -0.95 6.49
CA ILE A 191 -4.35 -1.00 5.03
C ILE A 191 -3.86 -2.40 4.62
N PRO A 192 -4.66 -3.21 3.91
CA PRO A 192 -4.26 -4.56 3.53
C PRO A 192 -2.97 -4.54 2.71
N ALA A 193 -2.12 -5.55 2.91
CA ALA A 193 -1.00 -5.80 2.00
C ALA A 193 -1.57 -6.04 0.59
N GLY A 194 -0.86 -5.57 -0.45
CA GLY A 194 -1.33 -5.70 -1.82
C GLY A 194 -1.67 -7.16 -2.16
N ARG A 195 -2.62 -7.37 -3.09
CA ARG A 195 -3.06 -8.71 -3.51
C ARG A 195 -1.84 -9.58 -3.81
N MET A 196 -1.71 -10.71 -3.10
CA MET A 196 -0.66 -11.69 -3.35
C MET A 196 -0.90 -12.32 -4.73
N ASP A 197 0.14 -12.36 -5.56
CA ASP A 197 0.05 -12.97 -6.87
C ASP A 197 0.12 -14.50 -6.72
N MET A 198 -0.88 -15.21 -7.25
CA MET A 198 -0.91 -16.67 -7.28
C MET A 198 -0.80 -17.12 -8.74
N PRO A 199 0.35 -17.66 -9.16
CA PRO A 199 0.57 -18.08 -10.52
C PRO A 199 -0.31 -19.30 -10.84
N ILE A 200 -1.25 -19.14 -11.77
CA ILE A 200 -2.15 -20.18 -12.25
C ILE A 200 -1.32 -21.32 -12.86
N LYS A 201 -1.51 -22.55 -12.36
CA LYS A 201 -0.88 -23.75 -12.92
C LYS A 201 -1.40 -23.96 -14.35
N PRO A 202 -0.53 -24.16 -15.36
CA PRO A 202 -0.99 -24.45 -16.72
C PRO A 202 -1.83 -25.74 -16.68
N SER A 203 -3.06 -25.66 -17.22
CA SER A 203 -3.90 -26.84 -17.45
C SER A 203 -3.15 -27.78 -18.38
N SER A 204 -3.09 -29.07 -18.04
CA SER A 204 -2.52 -30.10 -18.91
C SER A 204 -3.08 -29.96 -20.32
N ILE A 205 -2.19 -29.88 -21.32
CA ILE A 205 -2.58 -29.88 -22.73
C ILE A 205 -3.48 -31.10 -22.96
N PRO A 206 -4.69 -30.94 -23.53
CA PRO A 206 -5.59 -32.07 -23.74
C PRO A 206 -4.89 -33.15 -24.57
N PHE A 207 -5.05 -34.41 -24.16
CA PHE A 207 -4.61 -35.55 -24.96
C PHE A 207 -5.46 -35.59 -26.24
N GLU A 208 -4.97 -34.95 -27.31
CA GLU A 208 -5.57 -35.05 -28.63
C GLU A 208 -5.35 -36.47 -29.18
N ASN A 209 -6.46 -37.16 -29.41
CA ASN A 209 -6.56 -38.45 -30.09
C ASN A 209 -5.91 -38.32 -31.48
N PRO A 210 -5.09 -39.29 -31.94
CA PRO A 210 -4.25 -39.12 -33.14
C PRO A 210 -5.00 -38.94 -34.47
N ASN A 211 -6.33 -39.05 -34.49
CA ASN A 211 -7.13 -39.02 -35.72
C ASN A 211 -7.59 -37.62 -36.16
N THR A 212 -7.25 -36.54 -35.43
CA THR A 212 -7.76 -35.18 -35.72
C THR A 212 -6.64 -34.14 -35.99
N ASN A 213 -5.42 -34.58 -36.24
CA ASN A 213 -4.21 -33.79 -35.93
C ASN A 213 -3.67 -32.83 -37.01
N ALA A 214 -4.12 -32.81 -38.25
CA ALA A 214 -3.48 -31.94 -39.25
C ALA A 214 -3.90 -30.46 -39.12
N LEU A 215 -5.18 -30.20 -38.84
CA LEU A 215 -5.73 -28.84 -38.83
C LEU A 215 -5.62 -28.15 -37.46
N GLN A 216 -5.62 -28.91 -36.35
CA GLN A 216 -5.46 -28.36 -35.00
C GLN A 216 -4.00 -28.06 -34.63
N ILE A 217 -3.05 -28.89 -35.07
CA ILE A 217 -1.61 -28.59 -34.93
C ILE A 217 -1.24 -27.34 -35.73
N GLY A 218 -1.84 -27.13 -36.91
CA GLY A 218 -1.69 -25.90 -37.67
C GLY A 218 -2.14 -24.65 -36.88
N ASN A 219 -3.30 -24.71 -36.24
CA ASN A 219 -3.83 -23.60 -35.44
C ASN A 219 -3.05 -23.36 -34.14
N LEU A 220 -2.60 -24.42 -33.47
CA LEU A 220 -1.80 -24.29 -32.25
C LEU A 220 -0.38 -23.77 -32.56
N ALA A 221 0.23 -24.24 -33.65
CA ALA A 221 1.53 -23.76 -34.12
C ALA A 221 1.44 -22.30 -34.59
N LEU A 222 0.38 -21.91 -35.30
CA LEU A 222 0.12 -20.52 -35.68
C LEU A 222 -0.13 -19.63 -34.46
N GLY A 223 -0.84 -20.11 -33.43
CA GLY A 223 -1.05 -19.38 -32.18
C GLY A 223 0.24 -19.23 -31.36
N ALA A 224 1.08 -20.26 -31.30
CA ALA A 224 2.38 -20.24 -30.62
C ALA A 224 3.42 -19.38 -31.37
N LEU A 225 3.42 -19.40 -32.71
CA LEU A 225 4.24 -18.52 -33.54
C LEU A 225 3.76 -17.06 -33.45
N GLY A 226 2.44 -16.82 -33.45
CA GLY A 226 1.87 -15.47 -33.30
C GLY A 226 2.17 -14.85 -31.93
N THR A 227 2.14 -15.65 -30.86
CA THR A 227 2.55 -15.20 -29.51
C THR A 227 4.07 -15.05 -29.38
N GLY A 228 4.86 -15.92 -30.02
CA GLY A 228 6.32 -15.77 -30.09
C GLY A 228 6.77 -14.55 -30.91
N PHE A 229 6.07 -14.24 -31.99
CA PHE A 229 6.28 -13.06 -32.82
C PHE A 229 5.79 -11.76 -32.15
N SER A 230 4.72 -11.81 -31.35
CA SER A 230 4.26 -10.64 -30.60
C SER A 230 5.15 -10.31 -29.41
N LEU A 231 5.75 -11.32 -28.76
CA LEU A 231 6.68 -11.17 -27.63
C LEU A 231 8.13 -10.83 -28.04
N THR A 232 8.48 -10.95 -29.33
CA THR A 232 9.78 -10.48 -29.84
C THR A 232 9.75 -8.96 -30.03
N ALA A 233 10.81 -8.29 -29.55
CA ALA A 233 10.92 -6.84 -29.59
C ALA A 233 10.93 -6.32 -31.04
N THR A 234 10.38 -5.12 -31.26
CA THR A 234 10.36 -4.47 -32.58
C THR A 234 11.81 -4.25 -33.05
N GLY A 235 12.17 -4.81 -34.22
CA GLY A 235 13.54 -4.78 -34.75
C GLY A 235 14.35 -6.07 -34.56
N ASP A 236 13.88 -7.04 -33.76
CA ASP A 236 14.52 -8.35 -33.61
C ASP A 236 13.97 -9.38 -34.61
N LYS A 237 14.77 -10.41 -34.91
CA LYS A 237 14.42 -11.46 -35.87
C LYS A 237 13.86 -12.68 -35.15
N PHE A 238 12.65 -13.09 -35.50
CA PHE A 238 12.08 -14.37 -35.05
C PHE A 238 12.22 -15.39 -36.19
N PHE A 239 13.04 -16.43 -35.98
CA PHE A 239 13.39 -17.42 -37.02
C PHE A 239 13.88 -16.81 -38.35
N GLY A 240 14.67 -15.73 -38.28
CA GLY A 240 15.25 -15.08 -39.46
C GLY A 240 14.32 -14.12 -40.20
N ILE A 241 13.05 -14.04 -39.82
CA ILE A 241 12.10 -13.05 -40.34
C ILE A 241 12.23 -11.77 -39.49
N PRO A 242 12.64 -10.62 -40.08
CA PRO A 242 12.69 -9.36 -39.35
C PRO A 242 11.27 -8.87 -39.06
N LYS A 243 11.01 -8.53 -37.79
CA LYS A 243 9.78 -7.86 -37.39
C LYS A 243 9.89 -6.38 -37.75
N ASN A 244 9.41 -6.04 -38.95
CA ASN A 244 9.14 -4.66 -39.30
C ASN A 244 7.84 -4.25 -38.61
N SER A 245 7.91 -3.11 -37.92
CA SER A 245 6.85 -2.44 -37.14
C SER A 245 5.42 -2.77 -37.55
#